data_AF-W2DYU0-F1
#
_entry.id   AF-W2DYU0-F1
#
_cell.length_a   1.000
_cell.length_b   1.000
_cell.length_c   1.000
_cell.angle_alpha   90.00
_cell.angle_beta   90.00
_cell.angle_gamma   90.00
#
_symmetry.space_group_name_H-M   'P 1'
#
loop_
_entity.id
_entity.type
_entity.pdbx_description
1 polymer ?
#
loop_
_entity_poly.entity_id
_entity_poly.type
_entity_poly.pdbx_seq_one_letter_code
_entity_poly.pdbx_strand_id
1 'polypeptide(L)' 'MVNDPAALFIVAPDASNETLITNSYETFTSVSTLLLDLSEDLTGKHRDIALAIHQLSELGVLLTARLLDREAPCPN' A
#
# COMPACT_ATOMS: atom_id res chain seq x y z
N MET A 1 -16.28 -4.07 -15.95
CA MET A 1 -15.03 -3.32 -16.09
C MET A 1 -14.49 -3.55 -17.49
N VAL A 2 -14.23 -2.49 -18.24
CA VAL A 2 -13.64 -2.60 -19.58
C VAL A 2 -12.14 -2.86 -19.40
N ASN A 3 -11.63 -3.93 -20.00
CA ASN A 3 -10.20 -4.15 -20.07
C ASN A 3 -9.66 -3.20 -21.15
N ASP A 4 -8.93 -2.16 -20.75
CA ASP A 4 -8.26 -1.28 -21.70
C ASP A 4 -7.14 -2.08 -22.37
N PRO A 5 -7.15 -2.26 -23.71
CA PRO A 5 -6.14 -3.04 -24.41
C PRO A 5 -4.71 -2.47 -24.29
N ALA A 6 -4.54 -1.25 -23.77
CA ALA A 6 -3.25 -0.64 -23.47
C ALA A 6 -2.81 -0.80 -21.99
N ALA A 7 -3.62 -1.41 -21.13
CA ALA A 7 -3.27 -1.58 -19.72
C ALA A 7 -2.18 -2.66 -19.54
N LEU A 8 -1.03 -2.27 -18.99
CA LEU A 8 0.04 -3.20 -18.61
C LEU A 8 -0.29 -4.01 -17.34
N PHE A 9 -1.14 -3.46 -16.48
CA PHE A 9 -1.57 -4.08 -15.22
C PHE A 9 -3.09 -4.01 -15.10
N ILE A 10 -3.69 -5.09 -14.59
CA ILE A 10 -5.12 -5.17 -14.29
C ILE A 10 -5.32 -5.87 -12.96
N VAL A 11 -6.30 -5.42 -12.19
CA VAL A 11 -6.82 -6.14 -11.03
C VAL A 11 -7.81 -7.18 -11.51
N ALA A 12 -7.56 -8.46 -11.21
CA ALA A 12 -8.44 -9.55 -11.63
C ALA A 12 -9.87 -9.32 -11.09
N PRO A 13 -10.91 -9.45 -11.94
CA PRO A 13 -12.29 -9.11 -11.56
C PRO A 13 -12.88 -10.06 -10.51
N ASP A 14 -12.30 -11.24 -10.35
CA ASP A 14 -12.64 -12.30 -9.41
C ASP A 14 -11.65 -12.39 -8.23
N ALA A 15 -10.74 -11.41 -8.09
CA ALA A 15 -9.84 -11.34 -6.95
C ALA A 15 -10.64 -11.28 -5.63
N SER A 16 -10.25 -12.12 -4.67
CA SER A 16 -10.88 -12.10 -3.34
C SER A 16 -10.55 -10.82 -2.58
N ASN A 17 -11.42 -10.41 -1.66
CA ASN A 17 -11.15 -9.29 -0.75
C ASN A 17 -9.80 -9.44 -0.05
N GLU A 18 -9.51 -10.63 0.48
CA GLU A 18 -8.21 -10.96 1.08
C GLU A 18 -7.05 -10.68 0.13
N THR A 19 -7.13 -11.14 -1.14
CA THR A 19 -6.09 -10.90 -2.15
C THR A 19 -5.90 -9.41 -2.40
N LEU A 20 -7.00 -8.66 -2.54
CA LEU A 20 -6.97 -7.21 -2.77
C LEU A 20 -6.36 -6.46 -1.59
N ILE A 21 -6.74 -6.82 -0.36
CA ILE A 21 -6.25 -6.16 0.85
C ILE A 21 -4.77 -6.52 1.09
N THR A 22 -4.36 -7.77 0.90
CA THR A 22 -2.95 -8.20 1.01
C THR A 22 -2.07 -7.48 0.00
N ASN A 23 -2.47 -7.43 -1.28
CA ASN A 23 -1.72 -6.67 -2.30
C ASN A 23 -1.66 -5.17 -1.96
N SER A 24 -2.74 -4.61 -1.40
CA SER A 24 -2.75 -3.21 -0.95
C SER A 24 -1.78 -2.98 0.21
N TYR A 25 -1.76 -3.88 1.20
CA TYR A 25 -0.83 -3.84 2.32
C TYR A 25 0.62 -3.87 1.83
N GLU A 26 0.97 -4.85 0.99
CA GLU A 26 2.32 -4.99 0.42
C GLU A 26 2.73 -3.76 -0.41
N THR A 27 1.79 -3.18 -1.17
CA THR A 27 2.02 -1.96 -1.94
C THR A 27 2.36 -0.79 -1.03
N PHE A 28 1.57 -0.55 0.03
CA PHE A 28 1.83 0.53 0.97
C PHE A 28 3.14 0.34 1.74
N THR A 29 3.44 -0.89 2.18
CA THR A 29 4.71 -1.19 2.85
C THR A 29 5.91 -0.97 1.92
N SER A 30 5.79 -1.34 0.64
CA SER A 30 6.84 -1.10 -0.35
C SER A 30 7.05 0.39 -0.59
N VAL A 31 5.96 1.15 -0.76
CA VAL A 31 6.03 2.62 -0.91
C VAL A 31 6.63 3.27 0.33
N SER A 32 6.23 2.84 1.52
CA SER A 32 6.79 3.31 2.80
C SER A 32 8.31 3.13 2.86
N THR A 33 8.78 1.92 2.53
CA THR A 33 10.22 1.62 2.49
C THR A 33 10.98 2.49 1.49
N LEU A 34 10.43 2.66 0.27
CA LEU A 34 11.04 3.50 -0.77
C LEU A 34 11.08 4.98 -0.38
N LEU A 35 10.07 5.47 0.36
CA LEU A 35 10.03 6.85 0.83
C LEU A 35 11.06 7.10 1.94
N LEU A 36 11.32 6.12 2.80
CA LEU A 36 12.40 6.22 3.78
C LEU A 36 13.75 6.28 3.08
N ASP A 37 14.03 5.35 2.16
CA ASP A 37 15.26 5.31 1.36
C ASP A 37 15.47 6.64 0.63
N LEU A 38 14.44 7.13 -0.08
CA LEU A 38 14.47 8.43 -0.74
C LEU A 38 14.70 9.60 0.24
N SER A 39 14.16 9.52 1.46
CA SER A 39 14.32 10.59 2.45
C SER A 39 15.75 10.72 2.96
N GLU A 40 16.56 9.66 2.85
CA GLU A 40 17.99 9.68 3.20
C GLU A 40 18.81 10.48 2.18
N ASP A 41 18.41 10.43 0.91
CA ASP A 41 19.04 11.18 -0.20
C ASP A 41 18.59 12.65 -0.30
N LEU A 42 17.54 13.03 0.43
CA LEU A 42 16.95 14.38 0.38
C LEU A 42 17.34 15.23 1.60
N THR A 43 17.25 16.55 1.44
CA THR A 43 17.45 17.50 2.55
C THR A 43 16.41 18.62 2.55
N GLY A 44 16.26 19.28 3.71
CA GLY A 44 15.32 20.39 3.91
C GLY A 44 13.88 20.01 3.57
N LYS A 45 13.16 20.93 2.92
CA LYS A 45 11.73 20.80 2.63
C LYS A 45 11.36 19.53 1.86
N HIS A 46 12.22 19.04 0.96
CA HIS A 46 11.91 17.84 0.16
C HIS A 46 11.95 16.57 1.01
N ARG A 47 12.90 16.49 1.95
CA ARG A 47 12.94 15.41 2.94
C ARG A 47 11.70 15.43 3.83
N ASP A 48 11.30 16.61 4.30
CA ASP A 48 10.11 16.75 5.14
C ASP A 48 8.84 16.28 4.41
N ILE A 49 8.73 16.59 3.11
CA ILE A 49 7.64 16.10 2.26
C ILE A 49 7.70 14.58 2.11
N ALA A 50 8.87 14.00 1.82
CA ALA A 50 9.03 12.55 1.69
C ALA A 50 8.62 11.83 2.98
N LEU A 51 9.04 12.34 4.14
CA LEU A 51 8.67 11.80 5.45
C LEU A 51 7.18 11.96 5.77
N ALA A 52 6.54 13.05 5.33
CA ALA A 52 5.10 13.23 5.47
C ALA A 52 4.32 12.20 4.63
N ILE A 53 4.75 11.93 3.39
CA ILE A 53 4.12 10.90 2.54
C ILE A 53 4.39 9.51 3.13
N HIS A 54 5.57 9.26 3.70
CA HIS A 54 5.87 8.02 4.40
C HIS A 54 4.89 7.81 5.55
N GLN A 55 4.65 8.81 6.39
CA GLN A 55 3.69 8.72 7.48
C GLN A 55 2.26 8.41 7.00
N LEU A 56 1.82 8.97 5.88
CA LEU A 56 0.53 8.66 5.28
C LEU A 56 0.48 7.24 4.70
N SER A 57 1.60 6.76 4.16
CA SER A 57 1.72 5.39 3.63
C SER A 57 1.66 4.37 4.77
N GLU A 58 2.34 4.62 5.89
CA GLU A 58 2.25 3.83 7.12
C GLU A 58 0.81 3.77 7.68
N LEU A 59 0.06 4.88 7.61
CA LEU A 59 -1.35 4.85 7.98
C LEU A 59 -2.15 3.91 7.06
N GLY A 60 -1.85 3.87 5.76
CA GLY A 60 -2.44 2.92 4.81
C GLY A 60 -2.13 1.46 5.15
N VAL A 61 -0.88 1.17 5.56
CA VAL A 61 -0.47 -0.16 6.07
C VAL A 61 -1.30 -0.55 7.28
N LEU A 62 -1.47 0.34 8.26
CA LEU A 62 -2.27 0.06 9.47
C LEU A 62 -3.75 -0.18 9.16
N LEU A 63 -4.32 0.58 8.23
CA LEU A 63 -5.72 0.41 7.82
C LEU A 63 -5.94 -0.93 7.09
N THR A 64 -5.05 -1.29 6.18
CA THR A 64 -5.12 -2.55 5.43
C THR A 64 -4.86 -3.76 6.31
N ALA A 65 -3.91 -3.68 7.25
CA ALA A 65 -3.70 -4.71 8.28
C ALA A 65 -4.97 -4.99 9.07
N ARG A 66 -5.65 -3.94 9.58
CA ARG A 66 -6.92 -4.10 10.28
C ARG A 66 -8.02 -4.70 9.40
N LEU A 67 -8.01 -4.46 8.09
CA LEU A 67 -8.98 -5.07 7.20
C LEU A 67 -8.69 -6.57 7.01
N LEU A 68 -7.42 -6.96 6.90
CA LEU A 68 -7.04 -8.39 6.86
C LEU A 68 -7.46 -9.11 8.13
N ASP A 69 -7.20 -8.53 9.30
CA ASP A 69 -7.61 -9.10 10.59
C ASP A 69 -9.14 -9.33 10.68
N ARG A 70 -9.94 -8.53 9.97
CA ARG A 70 -11.40 -8.66 9.92
C ARG A 70 -11.88 -9.73 8.94
N GLU A 71 -11.17 -9.94 7.84
CA GLU A 71 -11.50 -10.98 6.85
C GLU A 71 -11.05 -12.37 7.32
N ALA A 72 -9.95 -12.45 8.09
CA ALA A 72 -9.42 -13.68 8.66
C ALA A 72 -9.42 -13.67 10.19
N PRO A 73 -10.59 -13.62 10.85
CA PRO A 73 -10.65 -13.67 12.31
C PRO A 73 -10.10 -15.03 12.78
N CYS A 74 -9.12 -15.01 13.68
CA CYS A 74 -8.66 -16.23 14.35
C CYS A 74 -9.87 -16.93 14.98
N PRO A 75 -10.07 -18.25 14.75
CA PRO A 75 -11.13 -18.99 15.41
C PRO A 75 -10.81 -19.05 16.92
N ASN A 76 -11.77 -18.63 17.73
CA ASN A 76 -11.73 -18.77 19.20
C ASN A 76 -11.91 -20.25 19.60
#